data_AF-A0A2E2KH17-F1
#
_entry.id   AF-A0A2E2KH17-F1
#
_cell.length_a   1.000
_cell.length_b   1.000
_cell.length_c   1.000
_cell.angle_alpha   90.00
_cell.angle_beta   90.00
_cell.angle_gamma   90.00
#
_symmetry.space_group_name_H-M   'P 1'
#
loop_
_entity.id
_entity.type
_entity.pdbx_description
1 polymer ?
#
loop_
_entity_poly.entity_id
_entity_poly.type
_entity_poly.pdbx_seq_one_letter_code
_entity_poly.pdbx_strand_id
1 'polypeptide(L)' 'EEQLDNAAVSFINHPRGVNVKSGKLIVSSIYEWFQDDFGGNDKGVIQHLTHYAKPELQKRLATFNKIHNDQYNWQLNDYK' A
#
# COMPACT_ATOMS: atom_id res chain seq x y z
N GLU A 1 -10.45 -10.70 13.42
CA GLU A 1 -9.91 -10.58 12.05
C GLU A 1 -10.57 -9.45 11.28
N GLU A 2 -11.91 -9.32 11.27
CA GLU A 2 -12.62 -8.19 10.61
C GLU A 2 -12.10 -6.78 10.91
N GLN A 3 -11.67 -6.50 12.15
CA GLN A 3 -11.12 -5.18 12.50
C GLN A 3 -9.79 -4.90 11.79
N LEU A 4 -8.96 -5.93 11.59
CA LEU A 4 -7.67 -5.81 10.90
C LEU A 4 -7.89 -5.68 9.39
N ASP A 5 -8.83 -6.43 8.82
CA ASP A 5 -9.18 -6.32 7.41
C ASP A 5 -9.75 -4.94 7.08
N ASN A 6 -10.67 -4.42 7.91
CA ASN A 6 -11.21 -3.08 7.72
C ASN A 6 -10.13 -1.99 7.85
N ALA A 7 -9.18 -2.17 8.77
CA ALA A 7 -8.03 -1.28 8.89
C ALA A 7 -7.12 -1.36 7.65
N ALA A 8 -6.86 -2.56 7.13
CA ALA A 8 -6.07 -2.78 5.91
C ALA A 8 -6.73 -2.12 4.70
N VAL A 9 -8.04 -2.34 4.49
CA VAL A 9 -8.83 -1.67 3.45
C VAL A 9 -8.74 -0.15 3.60
N SER A 10 -8.93 0.38 4.81
CA SER A 10 -8.89 1.83 5.04
C SER A 10 -7.52 2.41 4.75
N PHE A 11 -6.45 1.70 5.18
CA PHE A 11 -5.07 2.12 5.01
C PHE A 11 -4.61 2.09 3.55
N ILE A 12 -4.84 0.96 2.86
CA ILE A 12 -4.43 0.73 1.46
C ILE A 12 -5.12 1.72 0.52
N ASN A 13 -6.39 2.05 0.79
CA ASN A 13 -7.15 2.97 -0.04
C ASN A 13 -6.93 4.45 0.33
N HIS A 14 -6.02 4.75 1.26
CA HIS A 14 -5.63 6.10 1.62
C HIS A 14 -4.28 6.44 0.96
N PRO A 15 -4.05 7.70 0.52
CA PRO A 15 -2.77 8.16 -0.05
C PRO A 15 -1.55 7.96 0.84
N ARG A 16 -1.75 7.61 2.12
CA ARG A 16 -0.68 7.31 3.08
C ARG A 16 -0.20 5.86 2.97
N GLY A 17 -1.08 4.94 2.58
CA GLY A 17 -0.78 3.53 2.38
C GLY A 17 -0.36 3.24 0.95
N VAL A 18 -1.16 3.66 -0.02
CA VAL A 18 -0.86 3.52 -1.45
C VAL A 18 -1.20 4.80 -2.19
N ASN A 19 -0.29 5.22 -3.06
CA ASN A 19 -0.46 6.37 -3.93
C ASN A 19 0.06 6.06 -5.33
N VAL A 20 -0.74 6.33 -6.36
CA VAL A 20 -0.33 6.21 -7.76
C VAL A 20 -0.22 7.61 -8.33
N LYS A 21 1.02 8.09 -8.52
CA LYS A 21 1.31 9.44 -9.00
C LYS A 21 2.21 9.38 -10.21
N SER A 22 1.80 10.05 -11.30
CA SER A 22 2.59 10.14 -12.54
C SER A 22 3.05 8.78 -13.08
N GLY A 23 2.19 7.76 -13.00
CA GLY A 23 2.50 6.40 -13.45
C GLY A 23 3.48 5.63 -12.55
N LYS A 24 3.74 6.10 -11.32
CA LYS A 24 4.58 5.41 -10.34
C LYS A 24 3.72 4.92 -9.17
N LEU A 25 3.93 3.66 -8.79
CA LEU A 25 3.36 3.08 -7.58
C LEU A 25 4.22 3.46 -6.38
N ILE A 26 3.67 4.25 -5.48
CA ILE A 26 4.30 4.70 -4.24
C ILE A 26 3.55 4.05 -3.08
N VAL A 27 4.27 3.37 -2.20
CA VAL A 27 3.68 2.68 -1.05
C VAL A 27 4.19 3.28 0.26
N SER A 28 3.54 2.96 1.38
CA SER A 28 4.10 3.29 2.70
C SER A 28 5.36 2.47 2.98
N SER A 29 6.36 3.07 3.64
CA SER A 29 7.59 2.35 4.05
C SER A 29 7.35 1.14 4.96
N ILE A 30 6.15 0.97 5.53
CA ILE A 30 5.81 -0.27 6.24
C ILE A 30 5.91 -1.51 5.33
N TYR A 31 5.66 -1.35 4.03
CA TYR A 31 5.74 -2.46 3.08
C TYR A 31 7.18 -2.82 2.71
N GLU A 32 8.12 -1.89 2.91
CA GLU A 32 9.56 -2.18 2.84
C GLU A 32 10.03 -2.91 4.09
N TRP A 33 9.63 -2.42 5.28
CA TRP A 33 10.07 -3.03 6.55
C TRP A 33 9.50 -4.42 6.82
N PHE A 34 8.26 -4.65 6.37
CA PHE A 34 7.53 -5.91 6.55
C PHE A 34 7.31 -6.63 5.21
N GLN A 35 8.19 -6.41 4.23
CA GLN A 35 8.07 -7.01 2.90
C GLN A 35 7.96 -8.54 2.95
N ASP A 36 8.70 -9.18 3.88
CA ASP A 36 8.71 -10.63 4.08
C ASP A 36 7.33 -11.19 4.47
N ASP A 37 6.53 -10.42 5.21
CA ASP A 37 5.15 -10.80 5.59
C ASP A 37 4.21 -10.80 4.38
N PHE A 38 4.57 -10.07 3.33
CA PHE A 38 3.81 -9.96 2.08
C PHE A 38 4.45 -10.74 0.94
N GLY A 39 5.24 -11.78 1.22
CA GLY A 39 5.85 -12.65 0.21
C GLY A 39 7.26 -12.24 -0.22
N GLY A 40 7.89 -11.30 0.49
CA GLY A 40 9.32 -11.00 0.40
C GLY A 40 9.75 -10.27 -0.88
N ASN A 41 8.81 -9.79 -1.70
CA ASN A 41 9.11 -9.04 -2.92
C ASN A 41 7.94 -8.12 -3.34
N ASP A 42 8.21 -7.20 -4.26
CA ASP A 42 7.22 -6.26 -4.81
C ASP A 42 5.93 -6.92 -5.30
N LYS A 43 6.02 -8.08 -5.95
CA LYS A 43 4.83 -8.75 -6.50
C LYS A 43 3.92 -9.23 -5.38
N GLY A 44 4.51 -9.79 -4.32
CA GLY A 44 3.77 -10.22 -3.15
C GLY A 44 3.10 -9.04 -2.44
N VAL A 45 3.82 -7.93 -2.28
CA VAL A 45 3.23 -6.68 -1.76
C VAL A 45 2.08 -6.22 -2.66
N ILE A 46 2.28 -6.12 -3.98
CA ILE A 46 1.22 -5.70 -4.92
C ILE A 46 0.00 -6.62 -4.85
N GLN A 47 0.19 -7.94 -4.69
CA GLN A 47 -0.89 -8.90 -4.48
C GLN A 47 -1.68 -8.59 -3.20
N HIS A 48 -0.99 -8.35 -2.10
CA HIS A 48 -1.62 -7.94 -0.83
C HIS A 48 -2.42 -6.63 -1.01
N LEU A 49 -1.82 -5.61 -1.62
CA LEU A 49 -2.50 -4.34 -1.90
C LEU A 49 -3.75 -4.56 -2.76
N THR A 50 -3.65 -5.40 -3.79
CA THR A 50 -4.75 -5.70 -4.72
C THR A 50 -5.91 -6.41 -4.03
N HIS A 51 -5.63 -7.25 -3.03
CA HIS A 51 -6.65 -7.97 -2.27
C HIS A 51 -7.58 -7.03 -1.49
N TYR A 52 -7.03 -5.97 -0.91
CA TYR A 52 -7.76 -5.02 -0.07
C TYR A 52 -8.06 -3.67 -0.76
N ALA A 53 -7.65 -3.51 -2.02
CA ALA A 53 -7.91 -2.31 -2.82
C ALA A 53 -9.37 -2.22 -3.25
N LYS A 54 -9.93 -1.01 -3.23
CA LYS A 54 -11.21 -0.68 -3.85
C LYS A 54 -11.08 -0.77 -5.39
N PRO A 55 -12.20 -0.94 -6.12
CA PRO A 55 -12.17 -1.26 -7.56
C PRO A 55 -11.32 -0.32 -8.43
N GLU A 56 -11.26 0.98 -8.10
CA GLU A 56 -10.44 1.94 -8.84
C GLU A 56 -8.94 1.69 -8.63
N LEU A 57 -8.52 1.56 -7.37
CA LEU A 57 -7.12 1.29 -7.03
C LEU A 57 -6.69 -0.09 -7.53
N GLN A 58 -7.57 -1.09 -7.43
CA GLN A 58 -7.31 -2.44 -7.91
C GLN A 58 -6.97 -2.47 -9.41
N LYS A 59 -7.74 -1.74 -10.23
CA LYS A 59 -7.47 -1.60 -11.68
C LYS A 59 -6.13 -0.93 -11.95
N ARG A 60 -5.76 0.07 -11.14
CA ARG A 60 -4.44 0.73 -11.26
C ARG A 60 -3.32 -0.22 -10.85
N LEU A 61 -3.47 -0.97 -9.77
CA LEU A 61 -2.46 -1.93 -9.28
C LEU A 61 -2.20 -3.06 -10.29
N ALA A 62 -3.21 -3.49 -11.03
CA ALA A 62 -3.06 -4.50 -12.07
C ALA A 62 -2.10 -4.12 -13.21
N THR A 63 -1.75 -2.84 -13.37
CA THR A 63 -0.77 -2.39 -14.38
C THR A 63 0.66 -2.35 -13.85
N PHE A 64 0.87 -2.59 -12.55
CA PHE A 64 2.18 -2.54 -11.90
C PHE A 64 2.72 -3.94 -11.61
N ASN A 65 4.02 -4.11 -11.82
CA ASN A 65 4.75 -5.33 -11.46
C ASN A 65 5.90 -5.06 -10.47
N LYS A 66 6.10 -3.78 -10.11
CA LYS A 66 7.13 -3.31 -9.19
C LYS A 66 6.65 -2.07 -8.43
N ILE A 67 7.19 -1.89 -7.25
CA ILE A 67 7.02 -0.69 -6.44
C ILE A 67 8.10 0.31 -6.89
N HIS A 68 7.72 1.56 -7.09
CA HIS A 68 8.62 2.56 -7.67
C HIS A 68 9.28 3.43 -6.61
N ASN A 69 8.61 3.58 -5.47
CA ASN A 69 9.11 4.34 -4.34
C ASN A 69 8.31 3.96 -3.09
N ASP A 70 8.88 4.23 -1.93
CA ASP A 70 8.15 4.25 -0.68
C ASP A 70 8.09 5.69 -0.11
N GLN A 71 7.14 5.91 0.80
CA GLN A 71 7.05 7.15 1.55
C GLN A 71 6.86 6.84 3.04
N TYR A 72 7.75 7.43 3.83
CA TYR A 72 7.64 7.40 5.27
C TYR A 72 6.81 8.60 5.73
N ASN A 73 5.53 8.38 6.02
CA ASN A 73 4.67 9.40 6.58
C ASN A 73 4.44 9.12 8.09
N TRP A 74 5.24 9.76 8.93
CA TRP A 74 5.16 9.69 10.39
C TRP A 74 4.22 10.74 11.00
N GLN A 75 3.38 11.43 10.22
CA GLN A 75 2.49 12.49 10.72
C GLN A 75 1.34 11.98 11.62
N LEU A 76 1.48 10.82 12.27
CA LEU A 76 0.51 10.33 13.24
C LEU A 76 0.47 11.17 14.53
N ASN A 77 1.34 12.17 14.71
CA ASN A 77 1.46 12.95 15.95
C ASN A 77 1.77 14.45 15.80
N ASP A 78 1.63 15.06 14.61
CA ASP A 78 1.78 16.53 14.49
C ASP A 78 0.44 17.24 14.72
N TYR A 79 -0.15 17.00 15.90
CA TYR A 79 -1.07 17.94 16.51
C TYR A 79 -0.28 18.72 17.56
N LYS A 80 0.24 19.89 17.18
CA LYS A 80 0.57 20.96 18.13
C LYS A 80 -0.63 21.88 18.27
#